data_AF-A0A6C0ISJ5-F1
#
_entry.id   AF-A0A6C0ISJ5-F1
#
_cell.length_a   1.000
_cell.length_b   1.000
_cell.length_c   1.000
_cell.angle_alpha   90.00
_cell.angle_beta   90.00
_cell.angle_gamma   90.00
#
_symmetry.space_group_name_H-M   'P 1'
#
loop_
_entity.id
_entity.type
_entity.pdbx_description
1 polymer ?
#
loop_
_entity_poly.entity_id
_entity_poly.type
_entity_poly.pdbx_seq_one_letter_code
_entity_poly.pdbx_strand_id
1 'polypeptide(L)'
;MSCENVIPSITIIDSDNHCGKCVDKFLPLSSSSEAEYTANEILSRQIANQADDTTNNVKKVVQIFRFKFTPEFMDELFEFSKIHQYDERKDFKEAWLEWVEDNKEIVECEIDRLNDLGYDGDIVDKMFKSARYYFRKKSVEKKEPKARRQYIGVSKDLLDAMDTHIEENIADSSYQPKNGFIAFCKDNEILVKEVITNMIEKGIHESSEIQDKIKKTYKNRYFKFTTN
;
A
#
# COMPACT_ATOMS: atom_id res chain seq x y z
N MET A 1 -39.77 -7.09 -25.09
CA MET A 1 -39.71 -6.95 -23.62
C MET A 1 -39.58 -8.34 -23.01
N SER A 2 -39.43 -8.44 -21.69
CA SER A 2 -39.09 -9.67 -20.94
C SER A 2 -37.64 -10.14 -21.12
N CYS A 3 -36.81 -9.79 -20.14
CA CYS A 3 -35.58 -10.49 -19.81
C CYS A 3 -35.69 -10.91 -18.35
N GLU A 4 -36.05 -12.17 -18.10
CA GLU A 4 -36.15 -12.73 -16.75
C GLU A 4 -34.87 -13.46 -16.36
N ASN A 5 -34.62 -13.53 -15.04
CA ASN A 5 -33.76 -14.52 -14.37
C ASN A 5 -32.26 -14.60 -14.76
N VAL A 6 -31.41 -13.85 -14.04
CA VAL A 6 -30.24 -14.45 -13.33
C VAL A 6 -29.97 -13.67 -12.03
N ILE A 7 -30.31 -14.25 -10.86
CA ILE A 7 -29.70 -13.91 -9.57
C ILE A 7 -29.55 -15.22 -8.76
N PRO A 8 -28.32 -15.65 -8.38
CA PRO A 8 -28.11 -16.79 -7.49
C PRO A 8 -27.96 -16.35 -6.03
N SER A 9 -28.75 -16.96 -5.13
CA SER A 9 -28.78 -16.67 -3.69
C SER A 9 -27.52 -17.11 -2.92
N ILE A 10 -27.23 -16.49 -1.77
CA ILE A 10 -26.18 -16.88 -0.81
C ILE A 10 -26.69 -16.64 0.63
N THR A 11 -26.39 -17.53 1.61
CA THR A 11 -26.96 -17.52 2.98
C THR A 11 -25.93 -17.76 4.11
N ILE A 12 -25.88 -16.85 5.11
CA ILE A 12 -25.08 -16.76 6.39
C ILE A 12 -25.78 -15.64 7.25
N ILE A 13 -25.97 -15.58 8.58
CA ILE A 13 -25.49 -16.25 9.83
C ILE A 13 -24.43 -15.42 10.66
N ASP A 14 -24.49 -15.48 11.99
CA ASP A 14 -24.25 -14.41 13.01
C ASP A 14 -23.76 -15.02 14.38
N SER A 15 -23.27 -14.35 15.46
CA SER A 15 -22.80 -12.98 15.85
C SER A 15 -21.80 -13.13 17.08
N ASP A 16 -21.43 -12.26 18.06
CA ASP A 16 -21.87 -10.94 18.59
C ASP A 16 -20.88 -10.29 19.63
N ASN A 17 -20.88 -8.94 19.80
CA ASN A 17 -20.43 -8.11 20.98
C ASN A 17 -18.99 -8.28 21.60
N HIS A 18 -18.46 -7.59 22.65
CA HIS A 18 -18.91 -6.60 23.67
C HIS A 18 -17.79 -5.57 24.12
N CYS A 19 -17.87 -4.93 25.31
CA CYS A 19 -16.92 -3.93 25.90
C CYS A 19 -16.83 -4.05 27.47
N GLY A 20 -16.13 -3.26 28.33
CA GLY A 20 -15.22 -2.08 28.26
C GLY A 20 -15.16 -1.28 29.62
N LYS A 21 -14.40 -0.15 29.71
CA LYS A 21 -14.41 0.92 30.79
C LYS A 21 -13.68 0.61 32.15
N CYS A 22 -13.31 1.50 33.13
CA CYS A 22 -12.97 2.97 33.34
C CYS A 22 -12.66 3.23 34.88
N VAL A 23 -12.08 4.29 35.51
CA VAL A 23 -11.02 5.36 35.32
C VAL A 23 -10.63 6.09 36.67
N ASP A 24 -9.58 6.95 36.69
CA ASP A 24 -9.31 8.18 37.51
C ASP A 24 -8.76 8.19 38.99
N LYS A 25 -8.29 9.40 39.43
CA LYS A 25 -8.06 9.97 40.82
C LYS A 25 -6.62 9.91 41.43
N PHE A 26 -6.07 10.84 42.25
CA PHE A 26 -6.28 12.30 42.55
C PHE A 26 -5.08 12.91 43.40
N LEU A 27 -5.09 14.20 43.83
CA LEU A 27 -4.01 14.99 44.54
C LEU A 27 -4.62 15.95 45.66
N PRO A 28 -4.08 17.11 46.18
CA PRO A 28 -2.74 17.80 46.15
C PRO A 28 -2.24 18.60 47.45
N LEU A 29 -0.98 19.10 47.41
CA LEU A 29 -0.43 20.44 47.86
C LEU A 29 0.02 20.87 49.30
N SER A 30 0.77 22.01 49.31
CA SER A 30 1.50 22.76 50.39
C SER A 30 2.97 22.29 50.62
N SER A 31 3.97 23.08 51.10
CA SER A 31 4.29 24.55 51.22
C SER A 31 5.83 24.71 51.52
N SER A 32 6.54 25.81 51.85
CA SER A 32 6.28 27.23 52.27
C SER A 32 7.56 28.14 52.10
N SER A 33 7.62 29.30 52.80
CA SER A 33 8.76 30.22 53.13
C SER A 33 9.65 30.90 52.05
N GLU A 34 9.34 32.19 51.83
CA GLU A 34 10.22 33.40 51.77
C GLU A 34 11.48 33.50 50.87
N ALA A 35 11.77 34.75 50.46
CA ALA A 35 12.59 35.07 49.29
C ALA A 35 13.96 35.69 49.62
N GLU A 36 15.02 35.25 48.92
CA GLU A 36 16.10 36.09 48.36
C GLU A 36 17.10 35.24 47.53
N TYR A 37 16.77 34.83 46.30
CA TYR A 37 17.76 34.18 45.39
C TYR A 37 17.51 34.34 43.87
N THR A 38 16.69 35.31 43.47
CA THR A 38 16.02 35.35 42.15
C THR A 38 16.88 35.80 40.96
N ALA A 39 18.21 35.88 41.10
CA ALA A 39 19.13 36.30 40.04
C ALA A 39 19.91 35.13 39.42
N ASN A 40 20.55 34.30 40.26
CA ASN A 40 21.43 33.23 39.79
C ASN A 40 20.65 32.07 39.14
N GLU A 41 19.42 31.81 39.58
CA GLU A 41 18.60 30.72 39.01
C GLU A 41 18.12 31.02 37.57
N ILE A 42 17.96 32.30 37.20
CA ILE A 42 17.54 32.69 35.85
C ILE A 42 18.67 32.44 34.85
N LEU A 43 19.90 32.84 35.19
CA LEU A 43 21.07 32.62 34.35
C LEU A 43 21.38 31.12 34.15
N SER A 44 21.21 30.31 35.20
CA SER A 44 21.32 28.84 35.10
C SER A 44 20.28 28.21 34.17
N ARG A 45 19.03 28.74 34.15
CA ARG A 45 17.96 28.26 33.25
C ARG A 45 18.18 28.64 31.78
N GLN A 46 18.94 29.71 31.48
CA GLN A 46 19.22 30.11 30.10
C GLN A 46 20.31 29.27 29.42
N ILE A 47 21.17 28.60 30.18
CA ILE A 47 22.16 27.64 29.65
C ILE A 47 21.54 26.23 29.49
N ALA A 48 20.54 25.87 30.30
CA ALA A 48 19.84 24.59 30.20
C ALA A 48 18.99 24.42 28.92
N ASN A 49 18.64 25.51 28.24
CA ASN A 49 17.77 25.50 27.05
C ASN A 49 18.49 25.17 25.72
N GLN A 50 19.62 24.46 25.76
CA GLN A 50 20.30 23.90 24.58
C GLN A 50 20.62 22.40 24.75
N ALA A 51 19.73 21.66 25.42
CA ALA A 51 19.96 20.23 25.71
C ALA A 51 18.70 19.34 25.75
N ASP A 52 17.65 19.62 24.96
CA ASP A 52 16.87 18.52 24.33
C ASP A 52 16.09 18.95 23.08
N ASP A 53 16.70 18.76 21.90
CA ASP A 53 15.97 18.38 20.69
C ASP A 53 16.74 17.26 19.98
N THR A 54 17.01 16.18 20.73
CA THR A 54 17.20 14.88 20.07
C THR A 54 15.83 14.25 19.91
N THR A 55 14.96 14.88 19.09
CA THR A 55 13.72 14.27 18.65
C THR A 55 14.06 12.93 18.02
N ASN A 56 13.78 11.85 18.76
CA ASN A 56 14.06 10.49 18.35
C ASN A 56 13.14 10.12 17.20
N ASN A 57 13.55 10.49 15.99
CA ASN A 57 12.95 10.10 14.74
C ASN A 57 13.25 8.62 14.49
N VAL A 58 12.61 7.78 15.31
CA VAL A 58 12.40 6.36 15.05
C VAL A 58 11.61 6.29 13.76
N LYS A 59 12.33 6.28 12.63
CA LYS A 59 11.75 6.15 11.29
C LYS A 59 10.77 4.98 11.33
N LYS A 60 9.46 5.25 11.28
CA LYS A 60 8.42 4.20 11.29
C LYS A 60 8.80 3.21 10.19
N VAL A 61 9.11 1.97 10.57
CA VAL A 61 9.67 0.97 9.64
C VAL A 61 8.57 0.58 8.66
N VAL A 62 8.50 1.30 7.54
CA VAL A 62 7.52 1.04 6.48
C VAL A 62 7.90 -0.28 5.82
N GLN A 63 7.06 -1.30 5.99
CA GLN A 63 7.30 -2.61 5.40
C GLN A 63 7.32 -2.51 3.86
N ILE A 64 8.49 -2.71 3.26
CA ILE A 64 8.69 -2.56 1.82
C ILE A 64 8.22 -3.83 1.10
N PHE A 65 6.95 -3.86 0.72
CA PHE A 65 6.42 -4.98 -0.11
C PHE A 65 6.88 -4.92 -1.58
N ARG A 66 7.53 -3.83 -2.04
CA ARG A 66 7.94 -3.66 -3.44
C ARG A 66 9.31 -3.00 -3.61
N PHE A 67 10.33 -3.84 -3.51
CA PHE A 67 11.72 -3.52 -3.83
C PHE A 67 11.90 -3.20 -5.33
N LYS A 68 11.97 -1.91 -5.66
CA LYS A 68 12.41 -1.41 -6.97
C LYS A 68 13.94 -1.34 -7.03
N PHE A 69 14.49 -1.40 -8.24
CA PHE A 69 15.89 -1.05 -8.44
C PHE A 69 16.11 0.48 -8.49
N THR A 70 17.36 0.92 -8.37
CA THR A 70 17.80 2.33 -8.56
C THR A 70 17.53 2.82 -10.00
N PRO A 71 17.23 4.11 -10.22
CA PRO A 71 17.11 4.67 -11.57
C PRO A 71 18.33 4.39 -12.46
N GLU A 72 19.52 4.55 -11.90
CA GLU A 72 20.81 4.42 -12.58
C GLU A 72 20.99 2.98 -13.09
N PHE A 73 20.84 1.99 -12.21
CA PHE A 73 20.87 0.57 -12.58
C PHE A 73 19.71 0.17 -13.52
N MET A 74 18.53 0.79 -13.40
CA MET A 74 17.38 0.51 -14.27
C MET A 74 17.60 0.95 -15.72
N ASP A 75 18.43 1.97 -15.95
CA ASP A 75 18.75 2.47 -17.29
C ASP A 75 19.89 1.65 -17.92
N GLU A 76 20.97 1.34 -17.20
CA GLU A 76 22.01 0.38 -17.64
C GLU A 76 21.41 -1.00 -18.01
N LEU A 77 20.56 -1.54 -17.13
CA LEU A 77 19.87 -2.81 -17.38
C LEU A 77 18.87 -2.72 -18.55
N PHE A 78 18.37 -1.52 -18.88
CA PHE A 78 17.52 -1.29 -20.04
C PHE A 78 18.33 -1.21 -21.35
N GLU A 79 19.53 -0.61 -21.34
CA GLU A 79 20.41 -0.55 -22.51
C GLU A 79 20.91 -1.94 -22.91
N PHE A 80 21.43 -2.74 -21.95
CA PHE A 80 21.74 -4.16 -22.18
C PHE A 80 20.55 -4.91 -22.80
N SER A 81 19.36 -4.74 -22.21
CA SER A 81 18.13 -5.40 -22.68
C SER A 81 17.65 -4.93 -24.07
N LYS A 82 18.17 -3.81 -24.56
CA LYS A 82 17.85 -3.23 -25.87
C LYS A 82 18.85 -3.60 -26.95
N ILE A 83 20.13 -3.73 -26.59
CA ILE A 83 21.16 -4.34 -27.44
C ILE A 83 20.74 -5.79 -27.73
N HIS A 84 20.55 -6.59 -26.67
CA HIS A 84 20.22 -8.02 -26.78
C HIS A 84 18.73 -8.31 -27.04
N GLN A 85 18.04 -7.43 -27.80
CA GLN A 85 16.58 -7.53 -27.89
C GLN A 85 16.06 -8.63 -28.82
N TYR A 86 16.86 -9.05 -29.80
CA TYR A 86 16.49 -10.07 -30.80
C TYR A 86 17.12 -11.44 -30.54
N ASP A 87 18.08 -11.52 -29.61
CA ASP A 87 18.84 -12.70 -29.21
C ASP A 87 17.94 -13.87 -28.78
N GLU A 88 18.43 -15.09 -28.98
CA GLU A 88 17.73 -16.31 -28.62
C GLU A 88 17.78 -16.56 -27.09
N ARG A 89 17.83 -17.84 -26.68
CA ARG A 89 17.87 -18.23 -25.26
C ARG A 89 19.28 -18.48 -24.74
N LYS A 90 20.22 -18.85 -25.62
CA LYS A 90 21.60 -19.15 -25.24
C LYS A 90 22.42 -17.87 -25.20
N ASP A 91 22.55 -17.22 -26.35
CA ASP A 91 23.30 -15.99 -26.61
C ASP A 91 22.98 -14.90 -25.58
N PHE A 92 21.70 -14.56 -25.37
CA PHE A 92 21.29 -13.62 -24.30
C PHE A 92 21.75 -14.03 -22.89
N LYS A 93 21.82 -15.33 -22.59
CA LYS A 93 22.24 -15.84 -21.27
C LYS A 93 23.76 -15.90 -21.15
N GLU A 94 24.48 -16.01 -22.26
CA GLU A 94 25.94 -15.92 -22.34
C GLU A 94 26.37 -14.45 -22.20
N ALA A 95 25.79 -13.55 -22.99
CA ALA A 95 25.97 -12.10 -22.88
C ALA A 95 25.52 -11.53 -21.52
N TRP A 96 24.51 -12.13 -20.86
CA TRP A 96 24.15 -11.74 -19.49
C TRP A 96 25.25 -12.07 -18.46
N LEU A 97 25.97 -13.18 -18.62
CA LEU A 97 27.06 -13.53 -17.72
C LEU A 97 28.26 -12.60 -17.93
N GLU A 98 28.58 -12.29 -19.19
CA GLU A 98 29.60 -11.31 -19.57
C GLU A 98 29.26 -9.91 -19.01
N TRP A 99 28.03 -9.42 -19.25
CA TRP A 99 27.57 -8.12 -18.72
C TRP A 99 27.60 -8.04 -17.19
N VAL A 100 27.27 -9.11 -16.46
CA VAL A 100 27.30 -9.12 -14.99
C VAL A 100 28.73 -9.04 -14.43
N GLU A 101 29.72 -9.67 -15.08
CA GLU A 101 31.12 -9.56 -14.68
C GLU A 101 31.71 -8.18 -15.07
N ASP A 102 31.40 -7.66 -16.26
CA ASP A 102 31.82 -6.33 -16.72
C ASP A 102 31.24 -5.20 -15.86
N ASN A 103 29.99 -5.33 -15.41
CA ASN A 103 29.25 -4.33 -14.65
C ASN A 103 29.15 -4.68 -13.16
N LYS A 104 30.09 -5.48 -12.67
CA LYS A 104 30.07 -6.07 -11.33
C LYS A 104 29.86 -5.05 -10.21
N GLU A 105 30.53 -3.90 -10.26
CA GLU A 105 30.42 -2.87 -9.21
C GLU A 105 28.97 -2.37 -9.04
N ILE A 106 28.25 -2.09 -10.12
CA ILE A 106 26.85 -1.63 -10.04
C ILE A 106 25.89 -2.77 -9.69
N VAL A 107 26.21 -4.02 -10.05
CA VAL A 107 25.44 -5.22 -9.67
C VAL A 107 25.58 -5.49 -8.17
N GLU A 108 26.80 -5.47 -7.62
CA GLU A 108 27.07 -5.70 -6.19
C GLU A 108 26.48 -4.57 -5.33
N CYS A 109 26.68 -3.30 -5.71
CA CYS A 109 26.06 -2.16 -4.99
C CYS A 109 24.53 -2.25 -4.94
N GLU A 110 23.89 -2.71 -6.03
CA GLU A 110 22.43 -2.84 -6.10
C GLU A 110 21.92 -4.12 -5.40
N ILE A 111 22.74 -5.16 -5.29
CA ILE A 111 22.49 -6.33 -4.45
C ILE A 111 22.47 -5.94 -2.98
N ASP A 112 23.54 -5.31 -2.49
CA ASP A 112 23.67 -4.91 -1.08
C ASP A 112 22.57 -3.94 -0.68
N ARG A 113 22.27 -2.95 -1.53
CA ARG A 113 21.16 -2.01 -1.32
C ARG A 113 19.77 -2.65 -1.32
N LEU A 114 19.58 -3.84 -1.90
CA LEU A 114 18.33 -4.60 -1.79
C LEU A 114 18.30 -5.48 -0.52
N ASN A 115 19.45 -6.04 -0.13
CA ASN A 115 19.63 -6.77 1.13
C ASN A 115 19.37 -5.85 2.33
N ASP A 116 19.96 -4.65 2.35
CA ASP A 116 19.79 -3.62 3.39
C ASP A 116 18.33 -3.17 3.58
N LEU A 117 17.52 -3.23 2.53
CA LEU A 117 16.09 -2.93 2.60
C LEU A 117 15.25 -4.13 3.10
N GLY A 118 15.84 -5.32 3.20
CA GLY A 118 15.20 -6.57 3.65
C GLY A 118 14.59 -7.42 2.53
N TYR A 119 15.23 -7.50 1.35
CA TYR A 119 14.77 -8.39 0.28
C TYR A 119 15.33 -9.83 0.38
N ASP A 120 14.46 -10.76 0.78
CA ASP A 120 14.75 -12.19 1.00
C ASP A 120 14.66 -13.05 -0.30
N GLY A 121 15.23 -12.59 -1.42
CA GLY A 121 15.11 -13.31 -2.69
C GLY A 121 16.32 -13.18 -3.60
N ASP A 122 16.43 -14.06 -4.60
CA ASP A 122 17.51 -14.01 -5.60
C ASP A 122 17.42 -12.71 -6.43
N ILE A 123 18.33 -11.79 -6.14
CA ILE A 123 18.40 -10.48 -6.78
C ILE A 123 18.90 -10.60 -8.22
N VAL A 124 19.83 -11.52 -8.52
CA VAL A 124 20.42 -11.68 -9.86
C VAL A 124 19.42 -12.30 -10.82
N ASP A 125 18.67 -13.32 -10.40
CA ASP A 125 17.54 -13.88 -11.16
C ASP A 125 16.43 -12.82 -11.36
N LYS A 126 16.13 -12.00 -10.35
CA LYS A 126 15.20 -10.87 -10.47
C LYS A 126 15.67 -9.82 -11.48
N MET A 127 16.97 -9.49 -11.52
CA MET A 127 17.57 -8.59 -12.51
C MET A 127 17.47 -9.22 -13.92
N PHE A 128 17.93 -10.47 -14.10
CA PHE A 128 17.85 -11.21 -15.37
C PHE A 128 16.41 -11.31 -15.90
N LYS A 129 15.44 -11.61 -15.03
CA LYS A 129 14.02 -11.66 -15.41
C LYS A 129 13.49 -10.28 -15.83
N SER A 130 13.91 -9.23 -15.13
CA SER A 130 13.55 -7.85 -15.49
C SER A 130 14.12 -7.46 -16.86
N ALA A 131 15.37 -7.81 -17.15
CA ALA A 131 15.98 -7.62 -18.45
C ALA A 131 15.22 -8.38 -19.56
N ARG A 132 15.23 -9.71 -19.46
CA ARG A 132 14.79 -10.63 -20.53
C ARG A 132 13.31 -10.55 -20.88
N TYR A 133 12.46 -10.33 -19.88
CA TYR A 133 10.99 -10.38 -20.03
C TYR A 133 10.30 -9.02 -20.02
N TYR A 134 10.82 -8.04 -19.28
CA TYR A 134 10.23 -6.70 -19.19
C TYR A 134 10.94 -5.68 -20.08
N PHE A 135 12.21 -5.34 -19.80
CA PHE A 135 12.93 -4.27 -20.49
C PHE A 135 13.10 -4.53 -21.98
N ARG A 136 13.42 -5.77 -22.37
CA ARG A 136 13.48 -6.19 -23.78
C ARG A 136 12.21 -5.84 -24.57
N LYS A 137 11.03 -6.00 -23.94
CA LYS A 137 9.71 -5.70 -24.53
C LYS A 137 9.19 -4.28 -24.26
N LYS A 138 9.84 -3.49 -23.41
CA LYS A 138 9.49 -2.10 -23.11
C LYS A 138 9.71 -1.25 -24.37
N SER A 139 8.72 -0.44 -24.75
CA SER A 139 8.82 0.48 -25.89
C SER A 139 9.67 1.69 -25.52
N VAL A 140 10.54 2.13 -26.44
CA VAL A 140 11.25 3.43 -26.34
C VAL A 140 10.27 4.58 -26.61
N GLU A 141 9.28 4.34 -27.48
CA GLU A 141 8.19 5.27 -27.79
C GLU A 141 7.43 5.69 -26.53
N LYS A 142 7.45 7.00 -26.25
CA LYS A 142 6.57 7.64 -25.29
C LYS A 142 5.17 7.70 -25.89
N LYS A 143 4.34 6.71 -25.56
CA LYS A 143 2.92 6.69 -26.00
C LYS A 143 2.21 7.94 -25.50
N GLU A 144 1.46 8.58 -26.40
CA GLU A 144 0.69 9.79 -26.09
C GLU A 144 -0.18 9.61 -24.83
N PRO A 145 -0.23 10.60 -23.91
CA PRO A 145 -0.97 10.48 -22.66
C PRO A 145 -2.47 10.25 -22.93
N LYS A 146 -2.92 9.00 -22.73
CA LYS A 146 -4.34 8.65 -22.88
C LYS A 146 -5.19 9.56 -22.01
N ALA A 147 -6.15 10.24 -22.62
CA ALA A 147 -7.07 11.15 -21.94
C ALA A 147 -7.66 10.48 -20.68
N ARG A 148 -7.54 11.16 -19.54
CA ARG A 148 -8.03 10.65 -18.26
C ARG A 148 -9.56 10.49 -18.34
N ARG A 149 -10.06 9.30 -18.03
CA ARG A 149 -11.49 9.05 -17.83
C ARG A 149 -12.04 10.03 -16.79
N GLN A 150 -13.29 10.47 -16.96
CA GLN A 150 -13.98 11.27 -15.95
C GLN A 150 -13.99 10.51 -14.62
N TYR A 151 -13.50 11.15 -13.55
CA TYR A 151 -13.47 10.52 -12.24
C TYR A 151 -14.86 10.56 -11.61
N ILE A 152 -15.46 9.39 -11.46
CA ILE A 152 -16.71 9.19 -10.74
C ILE A 152 -16.36 8.70 -9.33
N GLY A 153 -16.84 9.39 -8.30
CA GLY A 153 -16.64 8.99 -6.90
C GLY A 153 -17.40 7.71 -6.54
N VAL A 154 -17.06 7.13 -5.39
CA VAL A 154 -17.92 6.15 -4.69
C VAL A 154 -18.77 6.94 -3.68
N SER A 155 -20.03 6.58 -3.48
CA SER A 155 -20.91 7.23 -2.50
C SER A 155 -20.37 7.05 -1.08
N LYS A 156 -20.59 8.05 -0.20
CA LYS A 156 -20.16 7.98 1.20
C LYS A 156 -20.82 6.81 1.92
N ASP A 157 -22.08 6.54 1.64
CA ASP A 157 -22.90 5.56 2.34
C ASP A 157 -22.39 4.13 2.08
N LEU A 158 -21.99 3.83 0.84
CA LEU A 158 -21.29 2.58 0.51
C LEU A 158 -19.87 2.55 1.08
N LEU A 159 -19.16 3.68 1.06
CA LEU A 159 -17.83 3.78 1.64
C LEU A 159 -17.83 3.53 3.15
N ASP A 160 -18.86 3.95 3.87
CA ASP A 160 -19.01 3.77 5.32
C ASP A 160 -19.49 2.34 5.63
N ALA A 161 -20.49 1.81 4.92
CA ALA A 161 -20.94 0.42 5.06
C ALA A 161 -19.81 -0.61 4.80
N MET A 162 -18.89 -0.29 3.88
CA MET A 162 -17.67 -1.08 3.68
C MET A 162 -16.73 -1.06 4.89
N ASP A 163 -16.56 0.09 5.55
CA ASP A 163 -15.70 0.19 6.74
C ASP A 163 -16.33 -0.59 7.91
N THR A 164 -17.63 -0.41 8.19
CA THR A 164 -18.34 -1.14 9.25
C THR A 164 -18.23 -2.65 9.10
N HIS A 165 -18.55 -3.22 7.92
CA HIS A 165 -18.39 -4.65 7.68
C HIS A 165 -16.94 -5.11 7.88
N ILE A 166 -15.95 -4.28 7.52
CA ILE A 166 -14.54 -4.63 7.72
C ILE A 166 -14.19 -4.63 9.20
N GLU A 167 -14.58 -3.60 9.96
CA GLU A 167 -14.36 -3.49 11.41
C GLU A 167 -14.99 -4.65 12.19
N GLU A 168 -16.20 -5.08 11.81
CA GLU A 168 -16.91 -6.21 12.43
C GLU A 168 -16.23 -7.57 12.19
N ASN A 169 -15.57 -7.75 11.04
CA ASN A 169 -15.05 -9.06 10.61
C ASN A 169 -13.52 -9.20 10.74
N ILE A 170 -12.75 -8.10 10.84
CA ILE A 170 -11.29 -8.12 10.85
C ILE A 170 -10.66 -8.78 12.09
N ALA A 171 -11.44 -9.00 13.15
CA ALA A 171 -11.01 -9.73 14.33
C ALA A 171 -10.82 -11.26 14.07
N ASP A 172 -11.43 -11.82 13.02
CA ASP A 172 -11.19 -13.22 12.66
C ASP A 172 -9.86 -13.39 11.90
N SER A 173 -8.98 -14.22 12.44
CA SER A 173 -7.73 -14.66 11.82
C SER A 173 -7.88 -15.32 10.43
N SER A 174 -9.05 -15.87 10.09
CA SER A 174 -9.34 -16.46 8.77
C SER A 174 -9.80 -15.42 7.74
N TYR A 175 -10.14 -14.21 8.19
CA TYR A 175 -10.74 -13.17 7.36
C TYR A 175 -9.78 -12.69 6.28
N GLN A 176 -10.25 -12.67 5.04
CA GLN A 176 -9.48 -12.23 3.88
C GLN A 176 -10.29 -11.27 3.01
N PRO A 177 -9.65 -10.25 2.39
CA PRO A 177 -10.33 -9.23 1.58
C PRO A 177 -10.88 -9.78 0.24
N LYS A 178 -10.67 -11.07 -0.06
CA LYS A 178 -11.39 -11.80 -1.11
C LYS A 178 -12.75 -12.27 -0.61
N ASN A 179 -12.80 -12.86 0.58
CA ASN A 179 -13.98 -13.52 1.13
C ASN A 179 -14.92 -12.50 1.78
N GLY A 180 -14.39 -11.54 2.55
CA GLY A 180 -15.17 -10.44 3.11
C GLY A 180 -15.90 -9.63 2.03
N PHE A 181 -15.27 -9.41 0.87
CA PHE A 181 -15.94 -8.74 -0.26
C PHE A 181 -17.15 -9.52 -0.80
N ILE A 182 -17.11 -10.86 -0.74
CA ILE A 182 -18.22 -11.72 -1.20
C ILE A 182 -19.35 -11.72 -0.17
N ALA A 183 -19.03 -11.78 1.13
CA ALA A 183 -20.00 -11.58 2.21
C ALA A 183 -20.67 -10.20 2.09
N PHE A 184 -19.88 -9.13 2.04
CA PHE A 184 -20.37 -7.76 1.88
C PHE A 184 -21.34 -7.57 0.71
N CYS A 185 -21.03 -8.14 -0.46
CA CYS A 185 -21.92 -8.04 -1.63
C CYS A 185 -23.26 -8.76 -1.47
N LYS A 186 -23.32 -9.81 -0.63
CA LYS A 186 -24.54 -10.53 -0.24
C LYS A 186 -25.29 -9.76 0.84
N ASP A 187 -24.58 -9.32 1.87
CA ASP A 187 -25.18 -8.72 3.08
C ASP A 187 -25.68 -7.30 2.83
N ASN A 188 -25.08 -6.60 1.87
CA ASN A 188 -25.45 -5.26 1.43
C ASN A 188 -25.99 -5.24 -0.02
N GLU A 189 -26.60 -6.35 -0.50
CA GLU A 189 -26.96 -6.52 -1.92
C GLU A 189 -27.82 -5.37 -2.48
N ILE A 190 -28.75 -4.83 -1.70
CA ILE A 190 -29.62 -3.70 -2.09
C ILE A 190 -28.80 -2.43 -2.31
N LEU A 191 -27.94 -2.06 -1.35
CA LEU A 191 -27.07 -0.89 -1.42
C LEU A 191 -26.07 -1.01 -2.57
N VAL A 192 -25.52 -2.20 -2.80
CA VAL A 192 -24.61 -2.47 -3.93
C VAL A 192 -25.35 -2.30 -5.26
N LYS A 193 -26.58 -2.81 -5.41
CA LYS A 193 -27.42 -2.60 -6.59
C LYS A 193 -27.73 -1.12 -6.84
N GLU A 194 -28.12 -0.37 -5.81
CA GLU A 194 -28.40 1.06 -5.92
C GLU A 194 -27.18 1.86 -6.40
N VAL A 195 -26.00 1.55 -5.87
CA VAL A 195 -24.76 2.21 -6.28
C VAL A 195 -24.33 1.81 -7.69
N ILE A 196 -24.57 0.58 -8.13
CA ILE A 196 -24.36 0.16 -9.52
C ILE A 196 -25.23 1.01 -10.46
N THR A 197 -26.53 1.14 -10.20
CA THR A 197 -27.45 2.00 -10.99
C THR A 197 -26.95 3.44 -11.02
N ASN A 198 -26.62 4.00 -9.85
CA ASN A 198 -26.06 5.36 -9.70
C ASN A 198 -24.75 5.58 -10.49
N MET A 199 -23.94 4.54 -10.73
CA MET A 199 -22.71 4.63 -11.52
C MET A 199 -22.95 4.48 -13.03
N ILE A 200 -23.98 3.71 -13.43
CA ILE A 200 -24.43 3.61 -14.83
C ILE A 200 -24.99 4.96 -15.29
N GLU A 201 -25.85 5.59 -14.48
CA GLU A 201 -26.41 6.92 -14.73
C GLU A 201 -25.33 8.01 -14.85
N LYS A 202 -24.23 7.86 -14.10
CA LYS A 202 -23.07 8.76 -14.14
C LYS A 202 -22.10 8.45 -15.30
N GLY A 203 -22.42 7.50 -16.17
CA GLY A 203 -21.71 7.23 -17.43
C GLY A 203 -20.79 6.01 -17.44
N ILE A 204 -20.79 5.14 -16.43
CA ILE A 204 -20.05 3.86 -16.48
C ILE A 204 -20.97 2.78 -17.06
N HIS A 205 -20.92 2.59 -18.38
CA HIS A 205 -21.75 1.57 -19.06
C HIS A 205 -21.13 0.15 -19.04
N GLU A 206 -19.89 -0.01 -18.56
CA GLU A 206 -19.21 -1.30 -18.43
C GLU A 206 -19.38 -1.86 -16.99
N SER A 207 -20.20 -2.92 -16.84
CA SER A 207 -20.50 -3.52 -15.52
C SER A 207 -19.25 -4.07 -14.81
N SER A 208 -18.29 -4.60 -15.57
CA SER A 208 -16.94 -4.99 -15.15
C SER A 208 -16.17 -3.86 -14.46
N GLU A 209 -16.20 -2.64 -15.03
CA GLU A 209 -15.51 -1.47 -14.46
C GLU A 209 -16.16 -1.04 -13.13
N ILE A 210 -17.49 -1.11 -13.02
CA ILE A 210 -18.19 -0.87 -11.75
C ILE A 210 -17.80 -1.93 -10.72
N GLN A 211 -17.87 -3.22 -11.08
CA GLN A 211 -17.55 -4.32 -10.18
C GLN A 211 -16.11 -4.22 -9.66
N ASP A 212 -15.12 -4.05 -10.54
CA ASP A 212 -13.72 -3.93 -10.14
C ASP A 212 -13.44 -2.63 -9.37
N LYS A 213 -14.17 -1.53 -9.63
CA LYS A 213 -14.08 -0.30 -8.83
C LYS A 213 -14.56 -0.53 -7.39
N ILE A 214 -15.73 -1.13 -7.20
CA ILE A 214 -16.32 -1.42 -5.88
C ILE A 214 -15.39 -2.41 -5.12
N LYS A 215 -15.03 -3.52 -5.77
CA LYS A 215 -14.09 -4.55 -5.27
C LYS A 215 -12.72 -3.98 -4.89
N LYS A 216 -12.13 -3.13 -5.72
CA LYS A 216 -10.85 -2.46 -5.42
C LYS A 216 -10.98 -1.47 -4.27
N THR A 217 -12.10 -0.76 -4.19
CA THR A 217 -12.40 0.14 -3.06
C THR A 217 -12.43 -0.65 -1.75
N TYR A 218 -13.20 -1.74 -1.70
CA TYR A 218 -13.29 -2.62 -0.54
C TYR A 218 -11.91 -3.15 -0.10
N LYS A 219 -11.13 -3.72 -1.03
CA LYS A 219 -9.78 -4.23 -0.72
C LYS A 219 -8.85 -3.12 -0.23
N ASN A 220 -8.89 -1.94 -0.85
CA ASN A 220 -8.10 -0.79 -0.42
C ASN A 220 -8.51 -0.28 0.97
N ARG A 221 -9.78 -0.42 1.37
CA ARG A 221 -10.24 -0.10 2.72
C ARG A 221 -9.70 -1.11 3.73
N TYR A 222 -9.84 -2.42 3.46
CA TYR A 222 -9.29 -3.49 4.31
C TYR A 222 -7.81 -3.26 4.63
N PHE A 223 -6.98 -2.95 3.62
CA PHE A 223 -5.55 -2.73 3.83
C PHE A 223 -5.21 -1.46 4.63
N LYS A 224 -6.15 -0.54 4.88
CA LYS A 224 -5.94 0.55 5.87
C LYS A 224 -5.99 0.02 7.29
N PHE A 225 -6.92 -0.88 7.58
CA PHE A 225 -7.10 -1.43 8.92
C PHE A 225 -6.01 -2.43 9.30
N THR A 226 -5.44 -3.18 8.34
CA THR A 226 -4.32 -4.12 8.58
C THR A 226 -2.93 -3.50 8.60
N THR A 227 -2.77 -2.18 8.42
CA THR A 227 -1.45 -1.55 8.17
C THR A 227 -1.24 -0.23 8.94
N ASN A 228 -2.08 0.02 9.95
CA ASN A 228 -1.88 1.10 10.92
C ASN A 228 -1.01 0.62 12.09
#